data_AF-A0A521YGN6-F1
#
_entry.id   AF-A0A521YGN6-F1
#
_cell.length_a   1.000
_cell.length_b   1.000
_cell.length_c   1.000
_cell.angle_alpha   90.00
_cell.angle_beta   90.00
_cell.angle_gamma   90.00
#
_symmetry.space_group_name_H-M   'P 1'
#
loop_
_entity.id
_entity.type
_entity.pdbx_description
1 polymer ?
#
loop_
_entity_poly.entity_id
_entity_poly.type
_entity_poly.pdbx_seq_one_letter_code
_entity_poly.pdbx_strand_id
1 'polypeptide(L)'
;MLAKSGGMDYLFSEAGSRALDFAAIGPTLFAFDLDDLLGPDAPPLPDETRRGLLELSRTAPVAVISARERARVVDRLPEGLSYVIGRDGEGLPGSAVASKPEAVQALLTHSRCRTAVFVGAGAGDETVFESAPPHWLTVHVGAGEPSCARWFVNDEQELASLLRAIVARRGH
;
A
#
# COMPACT_ATOMS: atom_id res chain seq x y z
N MET A 1 -21.98 -6.72 -4.40
CA MET A 1 -20.78 -6.30 -3.67
C MET A 1 -20.95 -6.70 -2.22
N LEU A 2 -20.00 -7.45 -1.65
CA LEU A 2 -20.07 -7.85 -0.24
C LEU A 2 -19.80 -6.61 0.63
N ALA A 3 -20.66 -6.35 1.61
CA ALA A 3 -20.45 -5.23 2.55
C ALA A 3 -19.33 -5.53 3.56
N LYS A 4 -19.09 -6.82 3.83
CA LYS A 4 -18.06 -7.34 4.72
C LYS A 4 -17.47 -8.64 4.17
N SER A 5 -16.20 -8.88 4.45
CA SER A 5 -15.50 -10.13 4.09
C SER A 5 -14.33 -10.35 5.03
N GLY A 6 -14.11 -11.58 5.52
CA GLY A 6 -12.93 -11.91 6.32
C GLY A 6 -12.76 -11.11 7.63
N GLY A 7 -13.82 -10.49 8.15
CA GLY A 7 -13.75 -9.57 9.31
C GLY A 7 -13.55 -8.09 8.95
N MET A 8 -13.38 -7.78 7.66
CA MET A 8 -13.10 -6.47 7.11
C MET A 8 -14.37 -5.82 6.53
N ASP A 9 -14.39 -4.49 6.49
CA ASP A 9 -15.40 -3.71 5.78
C ASP A 9 -14.97 -3.42 4.33
N TYR A 10 -15.94 -3.32 3.41
CA TYR A 10 -15.61 -2.99 2.03
C TYR A 10 -15.14 -1.53 1.89
N LEU A 11 -13.98 -1.31 1.26
CA LEU A 11 -13.33 0.01 1.23
C LEU A 11 -14.15 1.08 0.49
N PHE A 12 -14.85 0.73 -0.58
CA PHE A 12 -15.69 1.69 -1.32
C PHE A 12 -17.12 1.81 -0.76
N SER A 13 -17.36 1.34 0.47
CA SER A 13 -18.54 1.71 1.24
C SER A 13 -18.50 3.18 1.67
N GLU A 14 -19.62 3.72 2.19
CA GLU A 14 -19.67 5.08 2.73
C GLU A 14 -18.65 5.29 3.88
N ALA A 15 -18.54 4.30 4.77
CA ALA A 15 -17.58 4.36 5.88
C ALA A 15 -16.13 4.33 5.39
N GLY A 16 -15.83 3.48 4.40
CA GLY A 16 -14.48 3.37 3.83
C GLY A 16 -14.10 4.60 3.01
N SER A 17 -15.04 5.21 2.28
CA SER A 17 -14.81 6.50 1.62
C SER A 17 -14.44 7.60 2.61
N ARG A 18 -15.13 7.69 3.76
CA ARG A 18 -14.78 8.65 4.82
C ARG A 18 -13.42 8.37 5.43
N ALA A 19 -13.07 7.09 5.60
CA ALA A 19 -11.74 6.71 6.07
C ALA A 19 -10.65 7.12 5.06
N LEU A 20 -10.91 6.95 3.76
CA LEU A 20 -10.02 7.42 2.69
C LEU A 20 -9.89 8.94 2.67
N ASP A 21 -10.97 9.69 2.89
CA ASP A 21 -10.90 11.15 2.99
C ASP A 21 -9.93 11.56 4.11
N PHE A 22 -10.07 10.97 5.30
CA PHE A 22 -9.19 11.27 6.42
C PHE A 22 -7.73 10.86 6.16
N ALA A 23 -7.50 9.68 5.57
CA ALA A 23 -6.16 9.18 5.30
C ALA A 23 -5.47 9.95 4.17
N ALA A 24 -6.22 10.44 3.18
CA ALA A 24 -5.68 11.23 2.07
C ALA A 24 -5.29 12.66 2.49
N ILE A 25 -5.96 13.21 3.51
CA ILE A 25 -5.77 14.59 4.00
C ILE A 25 -4.66 14.60 5.07
N GLY A 26 -3.43 14.91 4.65
CA GLY A 26 -2.31 15.16 5.57
C GLY A 26 -0.98 14.53 5.18
N PRO A 27 0.00 14.56 6.11
CA PRO A 27 1.31 13.94 5.93
C PRO A 27 1.18 12.41 6.08
N THR A 28 0.80 11.77 4.97
CA THR A 28 0.51 10.33 4.86
C THR A 28 1.52 9.65 3.96
N LEU A 29 2.07 8.52 4.43
CA LEU A 29 2.84 7.58 3.62
C LEU A 29 1.87 6.60 2.95
N PHE A 30 2.01 6.40 1.64
CA PHE A 30 1.25 5.37 0.91
C PHE A 30 2.17 4.20 0.59
N ALA A 31 1.99 3.08 1.29
CA ALA A 31 2.83 1.90 1.20
C ALA A 31 2.06 0.71 0.61
N PHE A 32 2.66 0.04 -0.36
CA PHE A 32 2.04 -1.06 -1.11
C PHE A 32 2.94 -2.29 -1.09
N ASP A 33 2.41 -3.44 -0.69
CA ASP A 33 2.92 -4.73 -1.15
C ASP A 33 2.25 -5.07 -2.48
N LEU A 34 3.06 -5.27 -3.51
CA LEU A 34 2.62 -5.62 -4.86
C LEU A 34 3.25 -6.93 -5.32
N ASP A 35 3.73 -7.78 -4.41
CA ASP A 35 4.47 -9.01 -4.76
C ASP A 35 3.69 -9.97 -5.65
N ASP A 36 2.35 -9.99 -5.53
CA ASP A 36 1.46 -10.76 -6.38
C ASP A 36 1.37 -10.20 -7.81
N LEU A 37 1.53 -8.88 -7.97
CA LEU A 37 1.57 -8.21 -9.28
C LEU A 37 2.97 -8.21 -9.91
N LEU A 38 4.00 -8.33 -9.07
CA LEU A 38 5.40 -8.18 -9.46
C LEU A 38 6.16 -9.52 -9.55
N GLY A 39 5.45 -10.64 -9.46
CA GLY A 39 6.03 -11.98 -9.62
C GLY A 39 6.85 -12.15 -10.91
N PRO A 40 7.82 -13.09 -10.95
CA PRO A 40 8.74 -13.26 -12.07
C PRO A 40 8.02 -13.51 -13.41
N ASP A 41 6.90 -14.23 -13.37
CA ASP A 41 6.08 -14.57 -14.54
C ASP A 41 4.83 -13.69 -14.66
N ALA A 42 4.66 -12.70 -13.77
CA ALA A 42 3.50 -11.83 -13.81
C ALA A 42 3.58 -10.88 -15.02
N PRO A 43 2.44 -10.54 -15.65
CA PRO A 43 2.41 -9.53 -16.71
C PRO A 43 2.93 -8.17 -16.19
N PRO A 44 3.34 -7.25 -17.08
CA PRO A 44 3.68 -5.89 -16.68
C PRO A 44 2.59 -5.29 -15.79
N LEU A 45 2.99 -4.49 -14.80
CA LEU A 45 2.06 -3.81 -13.91
C LEU A 45 1.00 -3.06 -14.74
N PRO A 46 -0.31 -3.23 -14.46
CA PRO A 46 -1.37 -2.58 -15.21
C PRO A 46 -1.15 -1.07 -15.34
N ASP A 47 -1.46 -0.50 -16.51
CA ASP A 47 -1.18 0.90 -16.83
C ASP A 47 -1.86 1.86 -15.84
N GLU A 48 -3.07 1.53 -15.40
CA GLU A 48 -3.83 2.29 -14.41
C GLU A 48 -3.13 2.29 -13.04
N THR A 49 -2.63 1.14 -12.60
CA THR A 49 -1.86 1.01 -11.35
C THR A 49 -0.55 1.77 -11.45
N ARG A 50 0.20 1.60 -12.56
CA ARG A 50 1.45 2.33 -12.82
C ARG A 50 1.23 3.84 -12.81
N ARG A 51 0.21 4.32 -13.51
CA ARG A 51 -0.15 5.74 -13.58
C ARG A 51 -0.58 6.27 -12.22
N GLY A 52 -1.42 5.55 -11.50
CA GLY A 52 -1.88 5.93 -10.16
C GLY A 52 -0.73 6.09 -9.16
N LEU A 53 0.21 5.14 -9.14
CA LEU A 53 1.42 5.24 -8.31
C LEU A 53 2.27 6.46 -8.65
N LEU A 54 2.46 6.75 -9.94
CA LEU A 54 3.20 7.92 -10.41
C LEU A 54 2.52 9.24 -10.06
N GLU A 55 1.22 9.36 -10.31
CA GLU A 55 0.45 10.56 -9.99
C GLU A 55 0.42 10.80 -8.48
N LEU A 56 0.27 9.75 -7.67
CA LEU A 56 0.32 9.83 -6.22
C LEU A 56 1.71 10.27 -5.72
N SER A 57 2.79 9.73 -6.29
CA SER A 57 4.18 10.07 -5.92
C SER A 57 4.52 11.54 -6.12
N ARG A 58 3.77 12.27 -6.97
CA ARG A 58 3.94 13.72 -7.16
C ARG A 58 3.44 14.55 -5.98
N THR A 59 2.56 13.99 -5.16
CA THR A 59 1.88 14.73 -4.08
C THR A 59 2.10 14.12 -2.69
N ALA A 60 2.63 12.90 -2.61
CA ALA A 60 2.86 12.19 -1.36
C ALA A 60 4.06 11.24 -1.46
N PRO A 61 4.67 10.87 -0.33
CA PRO A 61 5.60 9.76 -0.26
C PRO A 61 4.90 8.44 -0.59
N VAL A 62 5.39 7.75 -1.63
CA VAL A 62 4.90 6.43 -2.05
C VAL A 62 6.01 5.41 -1.91
N ALA A 63 5.70 4.28 -1.27
CA ALA A 63 6.61 3.17 -1.06
C ALA A 63 6.03 1.87 -1.64
N VAL A 64 6.87 1.10 -2.33
CA VAL A 64 6.61 -0.33 -2.58
C VAL A 64 7.49 -1.13 -1.63
N ILE A 65 6.90 -2.06 -0.87
CA ILE A 65 7.59 -2.89 0.13
C ILE A 65 7.39 -4.36 -0.23
N SER A 66 8.47 -5.01 -0.66
CA SER A 66 8.46 -6.35 -1.22
C SER A 66 9.26 -7.33 -0.34
N ALA A 67 8.82 -8.58 -0.29
CA ALA A 67 9.59 -9.70 0.28
C ALA A 67 10.66 -10.25 -0.69
N ARG A 68 10.74 -9.69 -1.90
CA ARG A 68 11.74 -10.02 -2.93
C ARG A 68 12.93 -9.08 -2.85
N GLU A 69 14.06 -9.50 -3.41
CA GLU A 69 15.25 -8.65 -3.56
C GLU A 69 14.89 -7.37 -4.31
N ARG A 70 15.41 -6.21 -3.89
CA ARG A 70 15.05 -4.91 -4.48
C ARG A 70 15.34 -4.87 -5.99
N ALA A 71 16.45 -5.49 -6.40
CA ALA A 71 16.84 -5.58 -7.80
C ALA A 71 15.84 -6.36 -8.68
N ARG A 72 15.02 -7.25 -8.09
CA ARG A 72 14.01 -8.04 -8.83
C ARG A 72 12.73 -7.27 -9.09
N VAL A 73 12.45 -6.25 -8.28
CA VAL A 73 11.19 -5.50 -8.35
C VAL A 73 11.35 -4.11 -8.96
N VAL A 74 12.54 -3.50 -8.81
CA VAL A 74 12.77 -2.10 -9.23
C VAL A 74 12.51 -1.89 -10.72
N ASP A 75 12.96 -2.81 -11.58
CA ASP A 75 12.80 -2.71 -13.03
C ASP A 75 11.35 -2.92 -13.50
N ARG A 76 10.48 -3.46 -12.63
CA ARG A 76 9.06 -3.69 -12.93
C ARG A 76 8.17 -2.52 -12.51
N LEU A 77 8.70 -1.61 -11.70
CA LEU A 77 7.99 -0.45 -11.17
C LEU A 77 8.20 0.79 -12.07
N PRO A 78 7.33 1.80 -11.98
CA PRO A 78 7.60 3.07 -12.61
C PRO A 78 8.79 3.79 -11.94
N GLU A 79 9.61 4.46 -12.75
CA GLU A 79 10.61 5.40 -12.23
C GLU A 79 9.92 6.57 -11.53
N GLY A 80 10.47 7.05 -10.40
CA GLY A 80 9.94 8.21 -9.68
C GLY A 80 9.09 7.91 -8.44
N LEU A 81 8.96 6.63 -8.04
CA LEU A 81 8.49 6.29 -6.70
C LEU A 81 9.44 6.85 -5.63
N SER A 82 8.90 7.26 -4.48
CA SER A 82 9.71 7.79 -3.38
C SER A 82 10.60 6.71 -2.77
N TYR A 83 10.07 5.50 -2.62
CA TYR A 83 10.80 4.37 -2.02
C TYR A 83 10.45 3.05 -2.73
N VAL A 84 11.47 2.22 -2.93
CA VAL A 84 11.33 0.82 -3.34
C VAL A 84 12.16 -0.01 -2.38
N ILE A 85 11.49 -0.73 -1.50
CA ILE A 85 12.07 -1.51 -0.41
C ILE A 85 11.97 -2.99 -0.76
N GLY A 86 13.12 -3.66 -0.82
CA GLY A 86 13.20 -5.10 -0.99
C GLY A 86 13.28 -5.83 0.35
N ARG A 87 13.50 -7.14 0.25
CA ARG A 87 13.75 -8.05 1.37
C ARG A 87 14.78 -7.47 2.34
N ASP A 88 14.58 -7.74 3.63
CA ASP A 88 15.48 -7.32 4.72
C ASP A 88 15.73 -5.80 4.77
N GLY A 89 14.80 -5.00 4.22
CA GLY A 89 14.90 -3.54 4.21
C GLY A 89 15.83 -2.96 3.15
N GLU A 90 16.22 -3.73 2.12
CA GLU A 90 17.03 -3.23 1.02
C GLU A 90 16.42 -1.96 0.41
N GLY A 91 17.17 -0.86 0.39
CA GLY A 91 16.69 0.43 -0.15
C GLY A 91 16.04 1.34 0.89
N LEU A 92 15.94 0.95 2.16
CA LEU A 92 15.54 1.86 3.22
C LEU A 92 16.60 2.93 3.47
N PRO A 93 16.19 4.18 3.73
CA PRO A 93 17.09 5.20 4.22
C PRO A 93 17.45 4.91 5.68
N GLY A 94 18.68 4.44 5.93
CA GLY A 94 19.20 4.13 7.27
C GLY A 94 19.66 2.68 7.39
N SER A 95 19.29 2.03 8.50
CA SER A 95 19.67 0.65 8.78
C SER A 95 18.72 -0.36 8.12
N ALA A 96 19.23 -1.56 7.86
CA ALA A 96 18.40 -2.71 7.51
C ALA A 96 17.36 -2.98 8.60
N VAL A 97 16.20 -3.49 8.19
CA VAL A 97 15.11 -3.87 9.09
C VAL A 97 14.73 -5.32 8.84
N ALA A 98 14.24 -5.99 9.88
CA ALA A 98 13.92 -7.41 9.81
C ALA A 98 12.49 -7.68 9.32
N SER A 99 11.63 -6.66 9.25
CA SER A 99 10.20 -6.86 8.96
C SER A 99 9.53 -5.70 8.22
N LYS A 100 8.39 -5.98 7.56
CA LYS A 100 7.59 -4.95 6.89
C LYS A 100 7.07 -3.87 7.85
N PRO A 101 6.58 -4.18 9.07
CA PRO A 101 6.20 -3.15 10.03
C PRO A 101 7.35 -2.18 10.33
N GLU A 102 8.56 -2.70 10.56
CA GLU A 102 9.74 -1.86 10.79
C GLU A 102 10.08 -1.00 9.57
N ALA A 103 9.94 -1.53 8.35
CA ALA A 103 10.13 -0.77 7.13
C ALA A 103 9.14 0.41 7.03
N VAL A 104 7.85 0.16 7.31
CA VAL A 104 6.82 1.22 7.31
C VAL A 104 7.14 2.29 8.37
N GLN A 105 7.56 1.89 9.57
CA GLN A 105 7.93 2.84 10.64
C GLN A 105 9.16 3.68 10.30
N ALA A 106 10.18 3.06 9.72
CA ALA A 106 11.38 3.76 9.25
C ALA A 106 11.03 4.79 8.17
N LEU A 107 10.18 4.41 7.22
CA LEU A 107 9.70 5.30 6.16
C LEU A 107 8.84 6.44 6.69
N LEU A 108 7.94 6.19 7.65
CA LEU A 108 7.15 7.25 8.29
C LEU A 108 8.05 8.30 8.95
N THR A 109 9.05 7.83 9.70
CA THR A 109 10.03 8.70 10.37
C THR A 109 10.80 9.53 9.35
N HIS A 110 11.32 8.88 8.31
CA HIS A 110 12.14 9.54 7.29
C HIS A 110 11.35 10.54 6.44
N SER A 111 10.11 10.19 6.06
CA SER A 111 9.22 11.04 5.25
C SER A 111 8.47 12.09 6.08
N ARG A 112 8.62 12.08 7.41
CA ARG A 112 7.88 12.93 8.37
C ARG A 112 6.36 12.77 8.26
N CYS A 113 5.92 11.59 7.83
CA CYS A 113 4.53 11.23 7.80
C CYS A 113 4.06 10.76 9.18
N ARG A 114 2.82 11.12 9.53
CA ARG A 114 2.23 10.76 10.83
C ARG A 114 1.30 9.56 10.73
N THR A 115 0.84 9.24 9.53
CA THR A 115 -0.08 8.15 9.26
C THR A 115 0.34 7.41 8.00
N ALA A 116 -0.10 6.16 7.86
CA ALA A 116 0.10 5.35 6.67
C ALA A 116 -1.24 4.87 6.10
N VAL A 117 -1.27 4.77 4.77
CA VAL A 117 -2.16 3.87 4.05
C VAL A 117 -1.28 2.68 3.65
N PHE A 118 -1.62 1.50 4.14
CA PHE A 118 -0.91 0.27 3.82
C PHE A 118 -1.84 -0.69 3.08
N VAL A 119 -1.40 -1.16 1.91
CA VAL A 119 -2.17 -2.07 1.04
C VAL A 119 -1.34 -3.31 0.77
N GLY A 120 -1.92 -4.49 0.95
CA GLY A 120 -1.25 -5.76 0.74
C GLY A 120 -2.21 -6.94 0.62
N ALA A 121 -1.71 -8.12 0.31
CA ALA A 121 -2.50 -9.35 0.13
C ALA A 121 -1.82 -10.59 0.73
N GLY A 122 -0.52 -10.51 1.04
CA GLY A 122 0.27 -11.65 1.48
C GLY A 122 0.27 -11.84 2.99
N ALA A 123 0.61 -13.04 3.46
CA ALA A 123 0.72 -13.34 4.89
C ALA A 123 1.71 -12.44 5.65
N GLY A 124 2.72 -11.88 4.97
CA GLY A 124 3.64 -10.91 5.57
C GLY A 124 2.99 -9.57 5.93
N ASP A 125 1.90 -9.22 5.25
CA ASP A 125 1.15 -7.98 5.43
C ASP A 125 0.29 -8.00 6.69
N GLU A 126 -0.12 -9.19 7.14
CA GLU A 126 -0.89 -9.38 8.36
C GLU A 126 -0.18 -8.82 9.59
N THR A 127 1.15 -8.94 9.64
CA THR A 127 1.94 -8.33 10.72
C THR A 127 1.91 -6.80 10.70
N VAL A 128 1.78 -6.19 9.52
CA VAL A 128 1.60 -4.74 9.37
C VAL A 128 0.18 -4.37 9.79
N PHE A 129 -0.82 -5.13 9.37
CA PHE A 129 -2.20 -4.88 9.72
C PHE A 129 -2.47 -5.00 11.22
N GLU A 130 -1.93 -6.02 11.87
CA GLU A 130 -2.06 -6.28 13.31
C GLU A 130 -1.39 -5.18 14.15
N SER A 131 -0.21 -4.73 13.74
CA SER A 131 0.54 -3.68 14.45
C SER A 131 0.09 -2.25 14.11
N ALA A 132 -0.79 -2.08 13.11
CA ALA A 132 -1.20 -0.76 12.63
C ALA A 132 -2.04 0.00 13.66
N PRO A 133 -1.62 1.22 14.07
CA PRO A 133 -2.39 2.03 15.00
C PRO A 133 -3.72 2.50 14.38
N PRO A 134 -4.73 2.87 15.19
CA PRO A 134 -6.09 3.18 14.70
C PRO A 134 -6.19 4.30 13.65
N HIS A 135 -5.20 5.18 13.56
CA HIS A 135 -5.20 6.29 12.61
C HIS A 135 -4.65 5.92 11.22
N TRP A 136 -4.08 4.72 11.05
CA TRP A 136 -3.71 4.18 9.73
C TRP A 136 -4.92 3.64 9.00
N LEU A 137 -4.83 3.57 7.68
CA LEU A 137 -5.79 2.89 6.83
C LEU A 137 -5.13 1.63 6.26
N THR A 138 -5.62 0.45 6.67
CA THR A 138 -5.10 -0.85 6.22
C THR A 138 -6.08 -1.51 5.27
N VAL A 139 -5.59 -1.93 4.11
CA VAL A 139 -6.40 -2.52 3.03
C VAL A 139 -5.80 -3.86 2.62
N HIS A 140 -6.61 -4.91 2.71
CA HIS A 140 -6.31 -6.20 2.09
C HIS A 140 -6.82 -6.20 0.63
N VAL A 141 -6.05 -6.74 -0.31
CA VAL A 141 -6.47 -6.96 -1.70
C VAL A 141 -6.89 -8.41 -1.86
N GLY A 142 -8.19 -8.62 -2.02
CA GLY A 142 -8.81 -9.94 -2.05
C GLY A 142 -10.07 -9.97 -1.20
N ALA A 143 -11.05 -10.78 -1.60
CA ALA A 143 -12.25 -11.03 -0.82
C ALA A 143 -12.35 -12.51 -0.45
N GLY A 144 -12.74 -12.79 0.79
CA GLY A 144 -13.10 -14.13 1.27
C GLY A 144 -12.07 -14.73 2.22
N GLU A 145 -10.85 -14.20 2.22
CA GLU A 145 -9.81 -14.60 3.17
C GLU A 145 -9.88 -13.77 4.47
N PRO A 146 -9.70 -14.39 5.64
CA PRO A 146 -9.55 -13.66 6.89
C PRO A 146 -8.30 -12.79 6.87
N SER A 147 -8.40 -11.56 7.37
CA SER A 147 -7.27 -10.64 7.50
C SER A 147 -7.45 -9.70 8.69
N CYS A 148 -6.34 -9.27 9.28
CA CYS A 148 -6.26 -8.22 10.28
C CYS A 148 -6.41 -6.81 9.69
N ALA A 149 -6.46 -6.65 8.37
CA ALA A 149 -6.79 -5.39 7.75
C ALA A 149 -8.18 -4.90 8.21
N ARG A 150 -8.42 -3.59 8.13
CA ARG A 150 -9.76 -3.04 8.47
C ARG A 150 -10.67 -2.99 7.25
N TRP A 151 -10.06 -2.82 6.08
CA TRP A 151 -10.76 -2.69 4.82
C TRP A 151 -10.26 -3.73 3.83
N PHE A 152 -11.11 -4.06 2.86
CA PHE A 152 -10.69 -4.82 1.69
C PHE A 152 -11.14 -4.17 0.38
N VAL A 153 -10.39 -4.44 -0.66
CA VAL A 153 -10.80 -4.31 -2.07
C VAL A 153 -10.85 -5.72 -2.68
N ASN A 154 -11.69 -5.94 -3.68
CA ASN A 154 -11.95 -7.28 -4.20
C ASN A 154 -10.77 -7.85 -5.00
N ASP A 155 -10.08 -7.01 -5.77
CA ASP A 155 -9.08 -7.44 -6.73
C ASP A 155 -8.15 -6.29 -7.18
N GLU A 156 -7.29 -6.59 -8.15
CA GLU A 156 -6.33 -5.65 -8.74
C GLU A 156 -6.99 -4.47 -9.47
N GLN A 157 -8.19 -4.64 -10.04
CA GLN A 157 -8.92 -3.56 -10.70
C GLN A 157 -9.43 -2.55 -9.67
N GLU A 158 -9.84 -3.04 -8.51
CA GLU A 158 -10.21 -2.18 -7.39
C GLU A 158 -9.01 -1.55 -6.70
N LEU A 159 -7.84 -2.20 -6.68
CA LEU A 159 -6.58 -1.54 -6.29
C LEU A 159 -6.27 -0.35 -7.20
N ALA A 160 -6.42 -0.50 -8.53
CA ALA A 160 -6.27 0.63 -9.46
C ALA A 160 -7.31 1.73 -9.19
N SER A 161 -8.55 1.34 -8.87
CA SER A 161 -9.60 2.29 -8.47
C SER A 161 -9.28 3.02 -7.17
N LEU A 162 -8.62 2.35 -6.21
CA LEU A 162 -8.18 2.91 -4.95
C LEU A 162 -7.11 3.97 -5.19
N LEU A 163 -6.08 3.66 -5.98
CA LEU A 163 -5.04 4.63 -6.36
C LEU A 163 -5.65 5.89 -6.99
N ARG A 164 -6.55 5.72 -7.96
CA ARG A 164 -7.27 6.84 -8.59
C ARG A 164 -8.08 7.65 -7.57
N ALA A 165 -8.76 6.96 -6.65
CA ALA A 165 -9.56 7.60 -5.60
C ALA A 165 -8.71 8.41 -4.62
N ILE A 166 -7.50 7.94 -4.28
CA ILE A 166 -6.53 8.68 -3.45
C ILE A 166 -6.00 9.89 -4.20
N VAL A 167 -5.57 9.72 -5.46
CA VAL A 167 -5.05 10.81 -6.30
C VAL A 167 -6.08 11.94 -6.42
N ALA A 168 -7.35 11.60 -6.68
CA ALA A 168 -8.42 12.59 -6.77
C ALA A 168 -8.58 13.43 -5.49
N ARG A 169 -8.41 12.81 -4.31
CA ARG A 169 -8.51 13.50 -3.02
C ARG A 169 -7.31 14.38 -2.68
N ARG A 170 -6.13 14.09 -3.24
CA ARG A 170 -4.90 14.85 -3.01
C ARG A 170 -4.65 15.97 -4.03
N GLY A 171 -5.33 15.91 -5.17
CA GLY A 171 -5.29 16.95 -6.20
C GLY A 171 -6.20 18.15 -5.93
N HIS A 172 -6.94 18.14 -4.82
CA HIS A 172 -7.79 19.23 -4.33
C HIS A 172 -7.16 19.88 -3.09
#